data_AF-A0A9E2Y4Q7-F1
#
_entry.id   AF-A0A9E2Y4Q7-F1
#
_cell.length_a   1.000
_cell.length_b   1.000
_cell.length_c   1.000
_cell.angle_alpha   90.00
_cell.angle_beta   90.00
_cell.angle_gamma   90.00
#
_symmetry.space_group_name_H-M   'P 1'
#
loop_
_entity.id
_entity.type
_entity.pdbx_description
1 polymer ?
#
loop_
_entity_poly.entity_id
_entity_poly.type
_entity_poly.pdbx_seq_one_letter_code
_entity_poly.pdbx_strand_id
1 'polypeptide(L)' 'MPGAVASRVRFGEALRWGDRLLSESSESSRADAALLLAHVARQTREWIVAHDDELLAPAQLS' A
#
# COMPACT_ATOMS: atom_id res chain seq x y z
N MET A 1 -14.01 15.97 -19.87
CA MET A 1 -13.36 14.87 -19.12
C MET A 1 -12.44 15.52 -18.09
N PRO A 2 -12.85 15.71 -16.83
CA PRO A 2 -11.91 16.20 -15.83
C PRO A 2 -10.87 15.11 -15.58
N GLY A 3 -9.60 15.45 -15.84
CA GLY A 3 -8.48 14.53 -15.78
C GLY A 3 -8.39 13.84 -14.43
N ALA A 4 -8.30 12.52 -14.46
CA ALA A 4 -7.92 11.73 -13.30
C ALA A 4 -6.55 12.24 -12.85
N VAL A 5 -6.53 13.00 -11.76
CA VAL A 5 -5.30 13.26 -11.01
C VAL A 5 -4.87 11.88 -10.55
N ALA A 6 -3.91 11.27 -11.25
CA ALA A 6 -3.34 10.00 -10.84
C ALA A 6 -2.69 10.24 -9.47
N SER A 7 -3.38 9.84 -8.40
CA SER A 7 -2.83 9.88 -7.05
C SER A 7 -1.51 9.13 -7.07
N ARG A 8 -0.41 9.84 -6.81
CA ARG A 8 0.93 9.24 -6.73
C ARG A 8 1.15 8.78 -5.31
N VAL A 9 0.69 7.59 -4.98
CA VAL A 9 0.88 6.99 -3.65
C VAL A 9 2.13 6.12 -3.69
N ARG A 10 3.03 6.32 -2.74
CA ARG A 10 4.21 5.44 -2.57
C ARG A 10 3.85 4.18 -1.78
N PHE A 11 4.57 3.09 -1.99
CA PHE A 11 4.40 1.85 -1.20
C PHE A 11 4.48 2.09 0.31
N GLY A 12 5.48 2.85 0.77
CA GLY A 12 5.63 3.18 2.18
C GLY A 12 4.49 4.04 2.74
N GLU A 13 3.86 4.88 1.90
CA GLU A 13 2.69 5.67 2.29
C GLU A 13 1.44 4.80 2.42
N ALA A 14 1.18 3.95 1.42
CA ALA A 14 0.08 2.99 1.47
C ALA A 14 0.18 2.06 2.68
N LEU A 15 1.39 1.60 3.01
CA LEU A 15 1.63 0.77 4.20
C LEU A 15 1.28 1.51 5.50
N ARG A 16 1.66 2.78 5.63
CA ARG A 16 1.31 3.61 6.81
C ARG A 16 -0.17 3.93 6.90
N TRP A 17 -0.88 3.99 5.78
CA TRP A 17 -2.33 4.16 5.76
C TRP A 17 -3.03 2.87 6.19
N GLY A 18 -2.64 1.73 5.62
CA GLY A 18 -3.17 0.42 6.01
C GLY A 18 -2.93 0.11 7.49
N ASP A 19 -1.73 0.39 8.00
CA ASP A 19 -1.39 0.20 9.42
C ASP A 19 -2.32 1.01 10.34
N ARG A 20 -2.56 2.29 10.01
CA ARG A 20 -3.52 3.12 10.75
C ARG A 20 -4.95 2.59 10.64
N LEU A 21 -5.38 2.19 9.46
CA LEU A 21 -6.74 1.69 9.22
C LEU A 21 -7.04 0.41 10.01
N LEU A 22 -6.04 -0.46 10.16
CA LEU A 22 -6.18 -1.74 10.85
C LEU A 22 -5.84 -1.69 12.34
N SER A 23 -5.34 -0.57 12.84
CA SER A 23 -4.82 -0.46 14.22
C SER A 23 -5.84 -0.77 15.32
N GLU A 24 -7.14 -0.56 15.05
CA GLU A 24 -8.21 -0.84 16.03
C GLU A 24 -8.78 -2.26 15.92
N SER A 25 -8.50 -2.98 14.83
CA SER A 25 -9.13 -4.26 14.49
C SER A 25 -8.15 -5.42 14.31
N SER A 26 -6.85 -5.15 14.28
CA SER A 26 -5.79 -6.15 14.12
C SER A 26 -4.69 -5.98 15.18
N GLU A 27 -4.36 -7.08 15.85
CA GLU A 27 -3.20 -7.17 16.76
C GLU A 27 -1.86 -7.08 16.01
N SER A 28 -1.88 -7.25 14.68
CA SER A 28 -0.72 -7.19 13.79
C SER A 28 -0.96 -6.26 12.60
N SER A 29 -1.58 -5.09 12.84
CA SER A 29 -2.02 -4.12 11.83
C SER A 29 -1.00 -3.86 10.72
N ARG A 30 0.27 -3.67 11.08
CA ARG A 30 1.35 -3.43 10.12
C ARG A 30 1.64 -4.65 9.23
N ALA A 31 1.60 -5.85 9.79
CA ALA A 31 1.86 -7.08 9.04
C ALA A 31 0.70 -7.37 8.08
N ASP A 32 -0.53 -7.16 8.53
CA ASP A 32 -1.74 -7.36 7.73
C ASP A 32 -1.82 -6.35 6.59
N ALA A 33 -1.51 -5.08 6.87
CA ALA A 33 -1.39 -4.04 5.86
C ALA A 33 -0.34 -4.40 4.79
N ALA A 34 0.80 -4.96 5.21
CA ALA A 34 1.84 -5.40 4.30
C ALA A 34 1.39 -6.60 3.44
N LEU A 35 0.64 -7.54 4.01
CA LEU A 35 0.09 -8.69 3.28
C LEU A 35 -0.94 -8.27 2.23
N LEU A 36 -1.84 -7.36 2.57
CA LEU A 36 -2.83 -6.82 1.63
C LEU A 36 -2.15 -6.05 0.50
N LEU A 37 -1.17 -5.21 0.83
CA LEU A 37 -0.41 -4.45 -0.15
C LEU A 37 0.41 -5.37 -1.08
N ALA A 38 1.03 -6.42 -0.53
CA ALA A 38 1.72 -7.46 -1.28
C ALA A 38 0.80 -8.17 -2.28
N HIS A 39 -0.41 -8.49 -1.83
CA HIS A 39 -1.42 -9.14 -2.67
C HIS A 39 -1.82 -8.25 -3.85
N VAL A 40 -2.21 -6.99 -3.59
CA VAL A 40 -2.61 -6.03 -4.64
C VAL A 40 -1.47 -5.75 -5.60
N ALA A 41 -0.26 -5.57 -5.07
CA ALA A 41 0.90 -5.27 -5.88
C ALA A 41 1.45 -6.48 -6.65
N ARG A 42 1.04 -7.70 -6.29
CA ARG A 42 1.64 -8.97 -6.71
C ARG A 42 3.15 -8.98 -6.48
N GLN A 43 3.56 -8.46 -5.32
CA GLN A 43 4.95 -8.39 -4.88
C GLN A 43 5.11 -9.09 -3.54
N THR A 44 6.35 -9.40 -3.15
CA THR A 44 6.62 -9.91 -1.81
C THR A 44 6.68 -8.79 -0.78
N ARG A 45 6.54 -9.15 0.50
CA ARG A 45 6.67 -8.20 1.61
C ARG A 45 8.08 -7.60 1.66
N GLU A 46 9.12 -8.39 1.40
CA GLU A 46 10.51 -7.93 1.33
C GLU A 46 10.69 -6.90 0.22
N TRP A 47 10.08 -7.13 -0.94
CA TRP A 47 10.13 -6.21 -2.06
C TRP A 47 9.50 -4.86 -1.69
N ILE A 48 8.33 -4.86 -1.05
CA ILE A 48 7.64 -3.64 -0.61
C ILE A 48 8.48 -2.83 0.38
N VAL A 49 9.18 -3.51 1.31
CA VAL A 49 10.04 -2.83 2.29
C VAL A 49 11.29 -2.26 1.63
N ALA A 50 11.86 -2.96 0.65
CA ALA A 50 13.05 -2.51 -0.07
C ALA A 50 12.78 -1.36 -1.06
N HIS A 51 11.55 -1.22 -1.55
CA HIS A 51 11.13 -0.25 -2.57
C HIS A 51 10.02 0.67 -2.04
N ASP A 52 10.17 1.13 -0.79
CA ASP A 52 9.13 1.93 -0.11
C ASP A 52 8.84 3.28 -0.79
N ASP A 53 9.77 3.75 -1.61
CA ASP A 53 9.74 5.01 -2.33
C ASP A 53 9.14 4.89 -3.74
N GLU A 54 8.96 3.66 -4.24
CA GLU A 54 8.28 3.39 -5.50
C GLU A 54 6.80 3.74 -5.45
N LEU A 55 6.26 4.12 -6.61
CA LEU A 55 4.87 4.50 -6.77
C LEU A 55 4.01 3.28 -7.08
N LEU A 56 2.83 3.23 -6.46
CA LEU A 56 1.77 2.32 -6.89
C LEU A 56 1.31 2.66 -8.30
N ALA A 57 1.13 1.63 -9.12
CA ALA A 57 0.53 1.76 -10.43
C ALA A 57 -0.93 2.24 -10.27
N PRO A 58 -1.46 3.05 -11.20
CA PRO A 58 -2.84 3.54 -11.10
C PRO A 58 -3.90 2.43 -10.95
N ALA A 59 -3.67 1.27 -11.57
CA ALA A 59 -4.56 0.11 -11.47
C ALA A 59 -4.59 -0.55 -10.07
N GLN A 60 -3.69 -0.18 -9.17
CA GLN A 60 -3.62 -0.66 -7.79
C GLN A 60 -4.34 0.27 -6.81
N LEU A 61 -4.85 1.41 -7.29
CA LEU A 61 -5.49 2.47 -6.49
C LEU A 61 -7.00 2.56 -6.71
N SER A 62 -7.53 1.77 -7.65
CA SER A 62 -8.93 1.77 -8.10
C SER A 62 -9.77 0.73 -7.39
#